data_AF-A0A3Q4MNN4-F1
#
_entry.id   AF-A0A3Q4MNN4-F1
#
_cell.length_a   1.000
_cell.length_b   1.000
_cell.length_c   1.000
_cell.angle_alpha   90.00
_cell.angle_beta   90.00
_cell.angle_gamma   90.00
#
_symmetry.space_group_name_H-M   'P 1'
#
loop_
_entity.id
_entity.type
_entity.pdbx_description
1 polymer ?
#
loop_
_entity_poly.entity_id
_entity_poly.type
_entity_poly.pdbx_seq_one_letter_code
_entity_poly.pdbx_strand_id
1 'polypeptide(L)'
;MRPTVIFYGFYLLCFGLGVACVVCVCLWNSKWRGGFAWDGSSLQFNWHPVLMVTGLVVVYGNGAVLYRIPLTWGQNKLPWKLLHAALMLLALVLSIVGLCAVFDFHNAQKTPNLYSIHSWIGIAATALFAISWTMLITTLMISMCPLATILVTAIVSC
;
A
#
# COMPACT_ATOMS: atom_id res chain seq x y z
N MET A 1 -25.90 -6.24 -19.20
CA MET A 1 -25.94 -6.90 -17.87
C MET A 1 -24.89 -8.00 -17.70
N ARG A 2 -24.65 -8.88 -18.69
CA ARG A 2 -23.62 -9.97 -18.60
C ARG A 2 -22.19 -9.52 -18.22
N PRO A 3 -21.59 -8.47 -18.81
CA PRO A 3 -20.18 -8.13 -18.54
C PRO A 3 -19.95 -7.59 -17.12
N THR A 4 -20.89 -6.81 -16.60
CA THR A 4 -20.83 -6.20 -15.27
C THR A 4 -20.87 -7.27 -14.17
N VAL A 5 -21.73 -8.29 -14.32
CA VAL A 5 -21.83 -9.41 -13.37
C VAL A 5 -20.53 -10.23 -13.35
N ILE A 6 -19.95 -10.49 -14.52
CA ILE A 6 -18.66 -11.19 -14.64
C ILE A 6 -17.54 -10.41 -13.93
N PHE A 7 -17.48 -9.09 -14.15
CA PHE A 7 -16.50 -8.23 -13.48
C PHE A 7 -16.63 -8.30 -11.95
N TYR A 8 -17.85 -8.16 -11.41
CA TYR A 8 -18.07 -8.27 -9.97
C TYR A 8 -17.74 -9.66 -9.42
N GLY A 9 -18.00 -10.73 -10.18
CA GLY A 9 -17.59 -12.08 -9.82
C GLY A 9 -16.07 -12.21 -9.66
N PHE A 10 -15.29 -11.75 -10.64
CA PHE A 10 -13.83 -11.74 -10.55
C PHE A 10 -13.32 -10.81 -9.44
N TYR A 11 -13.93 -9.64 -9.26
CA TYR A 11 -13.56 -8.71 -8.20
C TYR A 11 -13.76 -9.33 -6.81
N LEU A 12 -14.91 -9.96 -6.56
CA LEU A 12 -15.20 -10.65 -5.30
C LEU A 12 -14.26 -11.85 -5.08
N LEU A 13 -13.94 -12.60 -6.13
CA LEU A 13 -12.96 -13.68 -6.06
C LEU A 13 -11.58 -13.15 -5.65
N CYS A 14 -11.07 -12.11 -6.34
CA CYS A 14 -9.79 -11.50 -6.01
C CYS A 14 -9.78 -10.91 -4.59
N PHE A 15 -10.87 -10.28 -4.17
CA PHE A 15 -11.02 -9.77 -2.81
C PHE A 15 -10.97 -10.91 -1.79
N GLY A 16 -11.74 -11.98 -2.00
CA GLY A 16 -11.73 -13.16 -1.13
C GLY A 16 -10.36 -13.83 -1.04
N LEU A 17 -9.66 -13.97 -2.17
CA LEU A 17 -8.28 -14.49 -2.20
C LEU A 17 -7.30 -13.56 -1.46
N GLY A 18 -7.47 -12.24 -1.58
CA GLY A 18 -6.69 -11.26 -0.83
C GLY A 18 -6.88 -11.37 0.67
N VAL A 19 -8.14 -11.47 1.13
CA VAL A 19 -8.47 -11.70 2.55
C VAL A 19 -7.89 -13.03 3.02
N ALA A 20 -8.04 -14.10 2.25
CA ALA A 20 -7.45 -15.40 2.57
C ALA A 20 -5.92 -15.32 2.68
N CYS A 21 -5.24 -14.58 1.80
CA CYS A 21 -3.79 -14.38 1.86
C CYS A 21 -3.37 -13.69 3.16
N VAL A 22 -4.07 -12.63 3.58
CA VAL A 22 -3.82 -11.93 4.86
C VAL A 22 -4.05 -12.86 6.05
N VAL A 23 -5.15 -13.62 6.04
CA VAL A 23 -5.44 -14.60 7.11
C VAL A 23 -4.34 -15.67 7.16
N CYS A 24 -3.92 -16.22 6.02
CA CYS A 24 -2.86 -17.22 5.97
C CYS A 24 -1.53 -16.69 6.51
N VAL A 25 -1.09 -15.48 6.13
CA VAL A 25 0.17 -14.91 6.64
C VAL A 25 0.08 -14.57 8.14
N CYS A 26 -1.09 -14.10 8.61
CA CYS A 26 -1.32 -13.86 10.04
C CYS A 26 -1.29 -15.17 10.85
N LEU A 27 -1.99 -16.21 10.38
CA LEU A 27 -2.01 -17.52 11.03
C LEU A 27 -0.63 -18.18 11.00
N TRP A 28 0.08 -18.07 9.88
CA TRP A 28 1.45 -18.58 9.75
C TRP A 28 2.35 -17.99 10.84
N ASN A 29 2.36 -16.66 10.97
CA ASN A 29 3.18 -15.98 11.96
C ASN A 29 2.71 -16.24 13.40
N SER A 30 1.39 -16.29 13.62
CA SER A 30 0.82 -16.53 14.95
C SER A 30 1.06 -17.95 15.47
N LYS A 31 0.84 -18.97 14.63
CA LYS A 31 0.88 -20.38 15.06
C LYS A 31 2.26 -21.01 14.94
N TRP A 32 3.02 -20.68 13.90
CA TRP A 32 4.32 -21.32 13.65
C TRP A 32 5.52 -20.43 13.97
N ARG A 33 5.37 -19.10 14.04
CA ARG A 33 6.47 -18.17 14.32
C ARG A 33 6.42 -17.49 15.69
N GLY A 34 5.55 -17.98 16.58
CA GLY A 34 5.50 -17.56 17.98
C GLY A 34 4.70 -16.29 18.25
N GLY A 35 4.00 -15.72 17.26
CA GLY A 35 3.16 -14.53 17.47
C GLY A 35 3.80 -13.23 17.02
N PHE A 36 3.44 -12.15 17.71
CA PHE A 36 3.81 -10.78 17.36
C PHE A 36 4.21 -10.02 18.61
N ALA A 37 5.28 -9.23 18.52
CA ALA A 37 5.70 -8.28 19.53
C ALA A 37 6.34 -7.07 18.84
N TRP A 38 6.62 -6.00 19.59
CA TRP A 38 7.37 -4.84 19.10
C TRP A 38 8.50 -4.53 20.08
N ASP A 39 9.47 -5.44 20.17
CA ASP A 39 10.51 -5.50 21.20
C ASP A 39 11.94 -5.78 20.65
N GLY A 40 12.12 -5.72 19.34
CA GLY A 40 13.36 -6.03 18.62
C GLY A 40 13.63 -7.52 18.43
N SER A 41 12.79 -8.40 18.98
CA SER A 41 12.95 -9.85 18.84
C SER A 41 12.51 -10.35 17.46
N SER A 42 12.67 -11.66 17.22
CA SER A 42 12.13 -12.32 16.02
C SER A 42 10.61 -12.19 15.86
N LEU A 43 9.88 -11.88 16.95
CA LEU A 43 8.45 -11.62 16.90
C LEU A 43 8.12 -10.25 16.30
N GLN A 44 9.04 -9.28 16.39
CA GLN A 44 8.89 -8.00 15.69
C GLN A 44 9.06 -8.17 14.18
N PHE A 45 9.98 -9.03 13.75
CA PHE A 45 10.12 -9.35 12.32
C PHE A 45 8.83 -9.90 11.72
N ASN A 46 8.02 -10.65 12.47
CA ASN A 46 6.77 -11.24 11.98
C ASN A 46 5.74 -10.19 11.51
N TRP A 47 5.85 -8.93 11.95
CA TRP A 47 5.05 -7.83 11.41
C TRP A 47 5.40 -7.49 9.96
N HIS A 48 6.66 -7.64 9.57
CA HIS A 48 7.12 -7.31 8.21
C HIS A 48 6.31 -8.03 7.12
N PRO A 49 6.25 -9.38 7.07
CA PRO A 49 5.50 -10.07 6.01
C PRO A 49 3.99 -9.79 6.08
N VAL A 50 3.41 -9.65 7.28
CA VAL A 50 1.97 -9.37 7.45
C VAL A 50 1.62 -7.98 6.90
N LEU A 51 2.39 -6.97 7.27
CA LEU A 51 2.15 -5.59 6.84
C LEU A 51 2.46 -5.41 5.35
N MET A 52 3.49 -6.07 4.83
CA MET A 52 3.83 -6.04 3.39
C MET A 52 2.74 -6.67 2.52
N VAL A 53 2.24 -7.85 2.91
CA VAL A 53 1.13 -8.52 2.19
C VAL A 53 -0.15 -7.69 2.28
N THR A 54 -0.47 -7.18 3.47
CA THR A 54 -1.68 -6.37 3.65
C THR A 54 -1.61 -5.07 2.84
N GLY A 55 -0.49 -4.34 2.94
CA GLY A 55 -0.30 -3.05 2.28
C GLY A 55 -0.10 -3.16 0.77
N LEU A 56 1.03 -3.76 0.34
CA LEU A 56 1.48 -3.74 -1.06
C LEU A 56 0.77 -4.74 -1.96
N VAL A 57 0.15 -5.79 -1.41
CA VAL A 57 -0.57 -6.79 -2.22
C VAL A 57 -2.07 -6.51 -2.18
N VAL A 58 -2.68 -6.53 -0.99
CA VAL A 58 -4.15 -6.50 -0.87
C VAL A 58 -4.71 -5.09 -0.98
N VAL A 59 -4.27 -4.15 -0.14
CA VAL A 59 -4.81 -2.78 -0.14
C VAL A 59 -4.43 -2.06 -1.42
N TYR A 60 -3.16 -2.12 -1.84
CA TYR A 60 -2.70 -1.56 -3.10
C TYR A 60 -3.45 -2.15 -4.31
N GLY A 61 -3.60 -3.49 -4.37
CA GLY A 61 -4.31 -4.15 -5.47
C GLY A 61 -5.77 -3.69 -5.58
N ASN A 62 -6.48 -3.56 -4.45
CA ASN A 62 -7.85 -3.04 -4.43
C ASN A 62 -7.91 -1.56 -4.86
N GLY A 63 -6.97 -0.74 -4.38
CA GLY A 63 -6.87 0.66 -4.79
C GLY A 63 -6.60 0.83 -6.29
N ALA A 64 -5.79 -0.06 -6.89
CA ALA A 64 -5.43 0.00 -8.31
C ALA A 64 -6.61 -0.32 -9.24
N VAL A 65 -7.53 -1.20 -8.82
CA VAL A 65 -8.72 -1.56 -9.61
C VAL A 65 -9.93 -0.67 -9.35
N LEU A 66 -9.87 0.25 -8.38
CA LEU A 66 -11.01 1.05 -7.90
C LEU A 66 -11.78 1.74 -9.05
N TYR A 67 -11.08 2.40 -9.97
CA TYR A 67 -11.70 3.11 -11.09
C TYR A 67 -12.24 2.20 -12.21
N ARG A 68 -11.91 0.90 -12.18
CA ARG A 68 -12.44 -0.08 -13.13
C ARG A 68 -13.81 -0.59 -12.71
N ILE A 69 -14.21 -0.34 -11.47
CA ILE A 69 -15.53 -0.75 -10.95
C ILE A 69 -16.61 0.03 -11.70
N PRO A 70 -17.56 -0.65 -12.38
CA PRO A 70 -18.59 0.01 -13.21
C PRO A 70 -19.42 1.07 -12.45
N LEU A 71 -19.57 0.93 -11.13
CA LEU A 71 -20.21 1.92 -10.25
C LEU A 71 -19.58 3.32 -10.35
N THR A 72 -18.29 3.40 -10.67
CA THR A 72 -17.53 4.66 -10.72
C THR A 72 -17.72 5.44 -12.03
N TRP A 73 -18.37 4.86 -13.05
CA TRP A 73 -18.38 5.42 -14.41
C TRP A 73 -19.33 6.62 -14.57
N GLY A 74 -20.49 6.62 -13.91
CA GLY A 74 -21.49 7.68 -14.02
C GLY A 74 -21.56 8.66 -12.84
N GLN A 75 -20.68 8.55 -11.85
CA GLN A 75 -20.69 9.35 -10.62
C GLN A 75 -19.67 10.49 -10.66
N ASN A 76 -19.82 11.48 -9.77
CA ASN A 76 -18.80 12.49 -9.52
C ASN A 76 -17.45 11.79 -9.25
N LYS A 77 -16.40 12.19 -9.97
CA LYS A 77 -15.09 11.53 -9.93
C LYS A 77 -14.31 11.86 -8.67
N LEU A 78 -14.65 12.96 -7.98
CA LEU A 78 -13.89 13.45 -6.84
C LEU A 78 -13.87 12.48 -5.63
N PRO A 79 -15.01 11.93 -5.15
CA PRO A 79 -15.00 10.96 -4.06
C PRO A 79 -14.13 9.72 -4.35
N TRP A 80 -14.18 9.22 -5.59
CA TRP A 80 -13.37 8.08 -6.02
C TRP A 80 -11.87 8.41 -6.08
N LYS A 81 -11.52 9.65 -6.44
CA LYS A 81 -10.14 10.15 -6.36
C LYS A 81 -9.62 10.23 -4.93
N LEU A 82 -10.43 10.74 -4.01
CA LEU A 82 -10.07 10.79 -2.58
C LEU A 82 -9.95 9.39 -2.00
N LEU A 83 -10.88 8.48 -2.33
CA LEU A 83 -10.82 7.08 -1.88
C LEU A 83 -9.57 6.37 -2.42
N HIS A 84 -9.24 6.55 -3.70
CA HIS A 84 -8.00 6.00 -4.27
C HIS A 84 -6.76 6.52 -3.54
N ALA A 85 -6.67 7.85 -3.34
CA ALA A 85 -5.55 8.47 -2.64
C ALA A 85 -5.42 7.98 -1.19
N ALA A 86 -6.55 7.79 -0.49
CA ALA A 86 -6.59 7.27 0.87
C ALA A 86 -6.16 5.79 0.95
N LEU A 87 -6.64 4.95 0.03
CA LEU A 87 -6.22 3.53 -0.03
C LEU A 87 -4.72 3.41 -0.35
N MET A 88 -4.21 4.23 -1.26
CA MET A 88 -2.77 4.25 -1.57
C MET A 88 -1.93 4.76 -0.40
N LEU A 89 -2.41 5.78 0.32
CA LEU A 89 -1.74 6.25 1.55
C LEU A 89 -1.70 5.15 2.60
N LEU A 90 -2.83 4.45 2.82
CA LEU A 90 -2.89 3.35 3.78
C LEU A 90 -1.90 2.24 3.42
N ALA A 91 -1.86 1.83 2.15
CA ALA A 91 -0.88 0.85 1.67
C ALA A 91 0.57 1.31 1.90
N LEU A 92 0.87 2.58 1.64
CA LEU A 92 2.20 3.16 1.85
C LEU A 92 2.58 3.17 3.34
N VAL A 93 1.67 3.60 4.22
CA VAL A 93 1.89 3.61 5.68
C VAL A 93 2.16 2.20 6.20
N LEU A 94 1.33 1.21 5.80
CA LEU A 94 1.56 -0.19 6.18
C LEU A 94 2.94 -0.69 5.72
N SER A 95 3.36 -0.31 4.52
CA SER A 95 4.68 -0.66 3.98
C SER A 95 5.80 -0.02 4.80
N ILE A 96 5.70 1.26 5.13
CA ILE A 96 6.70 1.96 5.95
C ILE A 96 6.80 1.30 7.33
N VAL A 97 5.68 1.02 8.00
CA VAL A 97 5.67 0.34 9.31
C VAL A 97 6.28 -1.07 9.21
N GLY A 98 5.99 -1.81 8.14
CA GLY A 98 6.61 -3.12 7.90
C GLY A 98 8.12 -3.04 7.65
N LEU A 99 8.61 -1.95 7.03
CA LEU A 99 10.05 -1.69 6.92
C LEU A 99 10.65 -1.34 8.28
N CYS A 100 10.02 -0.46 9.06
CA CYS A 100 10.47 -0.15 10.42
C CYS A 100 10.64 -1.42 11.26
N ALA A 101 9.68 -2.34 11.19
CA ALA A 101 9.76 -3.62 11.91
C ALA A 101 11.02 -4.45 11.56
N VAL A 102 11.41 -4.53 10.27
CA VAL A 102 12.60 -5.29 9.87
C VAL A 102 13.91 -4.56 10.17
N PHE A 103 13.94 -3.23 10.02
CA PHE A 103 15.13 -2.43 10.37
C PHE A 103 15.41 -2.47 11.87
N ASP A 104 14.37 -2.29 12.71
CA ASP A 104 14.49 -2.38 14.17
C ASP A 104 14.95 -3.78 14.60
N PHE A 105 14.38 -4.83 14.03
CA PHE A 105 14.81 -6.21 14.27
C PHE A 105 16.28 -6.43 13.91
N HIS A 106 16.71 -6.01 12.71
CA HIS A 106 18.11 -6.18 12.31
C HIS A 106 19.07 -5.40 13.19
N ASN A 107 18.70 -4.18 13.60
CA ASN A 107 19.50 -3.35 14.50
C ASN A 107 19.63 -4.00 15.88
N ALA A 108 18.53 -4.51 16.44
CA ALA A 108 18.53 -5.22 17.72
C ALA A 108 19.38 -6.50 17.68
N GLN A 109 19.29 -7.25 16.58
CA GLN A 109 20.02 -8.50 16.39
C GLN A 109 21.45 -8.32 15.85
N LYS A 110 21.89 -7.07 15.61
CA LYS A 110 23.21 -6.73 15.03
C LYS A 110 23.48 -7.39 13.68
N THR A 111 22.43 -7.67 12.91
CA THR A 111 22.56 -8.17 11.54
C THR A 111 22.70 -7.00 10.57
N PRO A 112 23.56 -7.08 9.54
CA PRO A 112 23.69 -6.00 8.57
C PRO A 112 22.37 -5.76 7.83
N ASN A 113 22.06 -4.49 7.58
CA ASN A 113 20.90 -4.09 6.78
C ASN A 113 21.23 -4.10 5.28
N LEU A 114 20.19 -4.25 4.45
CA LEU A 114 20.25 -4.07 2.99
C LEU A 114 21.31 -4.92 2.25
N TYR A 115 21.66 -6.10 2.75
CA TYR A 115 22.64 -6.98 2.07
C TYR A 115 22.02 -7.91 1.01
N SER A 116 20.68 -8.04 0.99
CA SER A 116 19.98 -8.97 0.10
C SER A 116 19.33 -8.26 -1.09
N ILE A 117 19.19 -8.97 -2.21
CA ILE A 117 18.49 -8.43 -3.38
C ILE A 117 17.01 -8.14 -3.08
N HIS A 118 16.39 -8.93 -2.20
CA HIS A 118 15.02 -8.69 -1.74
C HIS A 118 14.89 -7.32 -1.07
N SER A 119 15.84 -6.98 -0.19
CA SER A 119 15.84 -5.68 0.49
C SER A 119 16.08 -4.51 -0.46
N TRP A 120 16.90 -4.68 -1.51
CA TRP A 120 17.12 -3.64 -2.52
C TRP A 120 15.87 -3.38 -3.35
N ILE A 121 15.21 -4.44 -3.82
CA ILE A 121 13.96 -4.33 -4.58
C ILE A 121 12.85 -3.76 -3.69
N GLY A 122 12.75 -4.21 -2.43
CA GLY A 122 11.73 -3.76 -1.49
C GLY A 122 11.85 -2.28 -1.14
N ILE A 123 13.06 -1.78 -0.85
CA ILE A 123 13.27 -0.36 -0.56
C ILE A 123 13.05 0.50 -1.80
N ALA A 124 13.51 0.06 -2.97
CA ALA A 124 13.27 0.76 -4.23
C ALA A 124 11.78 0.84 -4.57
N ALA A 125 11.04 -0.27 -4.44
CA ALA A 125 9.60 -0.31 -4.66
C ALA A 125 8.85 0.63 -3.71
N THR A 126 9.20 0.62 -2.42
CA THR A 126 8.56 1.50 -1.41
C THR A 126 8.87 2.98 -1.67
N ALA A 127 10.12 3.30 -2.05
CA ALA A 127 10.53 4.65 -2.40
C ALA A 127 9.80 5.17 -3.66
N LEU A 128 9.73 4.36 -4.72
CA LEU A 128 8.97 4.69 -5.94
C LEU A 128 7.48 4.84 -5.63
N PHE A 129 6.93 4.03 -4.74
CA PHE A 129 5.53 4.15 -4.33
C PHE A 129 5.27 5.46 -3.56
N ALA A 130 6.17 5.85 -2.65
CA ALA A 130 6.09 7.13 -1.95
C ALA A 130 6.10 8.31 -2.94
N ILE A 131 7.02 8.30 -3.91
CA ILE A 131 7.10 9.32 -4.97
C ILE A 131 5.82 9.31 -5.83
N SER A 132 5.30 8.14 -6.17
CA SER A 132 4.06 8.02 -6.94
C SER A 132 2.87 8.61 -6.20
N TRP A 133 2.80 8.42 -4.88
CA TRP A 133 1.74 8.97 -4.05
C TRP A 133 1.85 10.49 -3.88
N THR A 134 3.06 11.06 -3.76
CA THR A 134 3.23 12.52 -3.70
C THR A 134 2.86 13.19 -5.03
N MET A 135 3.16 12.57 -6.17
CA MET A 135 2.68 13.04 -7.48
C MET A 135 1.14 12.97 -7.58
N LEU A 136 0.52 11.90 -7.06
CA LEU A 136 -0.94 11.78 -7.02
C LEU A 136 -1.59 12.90 -6.19
N ILE A 137 -1.08 13.17 -4.98
CA ILE A 137 -1.71 14.17 -4.10
C ILE A 137 -1.54 15.58 -4.65
N THR A 138 -0.36 15.91 -5.19
CA THR A 138 -0.10 17.24 -5.79
C THR A 138 -1.02 17.50 -6.98
N THR A 139 -1.15 16.54 -7.90
CA THR A 139 -2.07 16.66 -9.05
C THR A 139 -3.54 16.70 -8.64
N LEU A 140 -3.93 15.97 -7.58
CA LEU A 140 -5.28 16.03 -7.03
C LEU A 140 -5.59 17.41 -6.43
N MET A 141 -4.66 18.00 -5.67
CA MET A 141 -4.83 19.33 -5.08
C MET A 141 -4.93 20.43 -6.14
N ILE A 142 -4.10 20.37 -7.20
CA ILE A 142 -4.19 21.28 -8.34
C ILE A 142 -5.56 21.19 -9.03
N SER A 143 -6.07 19.96 -9.22
CA SER A 143 -7.40 19.74 -9.82
C SER A 143 -8.56 20.26 -8.97
N MET A 144 -8.39 20.40 -7.65
CA MET A 144 -9.44 20.87 -6.74
C MET A 144 -9.38 22.39 -6.48
N CYS A 145 -8.21 23.02 -6.66
CA CYS A 145 -8.01 24.43 -6.39
C CYS A 145 -7.26 25.11 -7.56
N PRO A 146 -7.93 25.91 -8.41
CA PRO A 146 -7.28 26.62 -9.52
C PRO A 146 -6.18 27.61 -9.06
N LEU A 147 -6.22 28.07 -7.81
CA LEU A 147 -5.21 28.95 -7.21
C LEU A 147 -3.91 28.19 -6.86
N ALA A 148 -3.99 26.89 -6.55
CA ALA A 148 -2.82 26.05 -6.30
C ALA A 148 -1.97 25.84 -7.58
N THR A 149 -2.60 25.90 -8.76
CA THR A 149 -1.92 25.90 -10.05
C THR A 149 -0.91 27.05 -10.16
N ILE A 150 -1.29 28.26 -9.71
CA ILE A 150 -0.46 29.47 -9.78
C ILE A 150 0.76 29.36 -8.84
N LEU A 151 0.57 28.80 -7.64
CA LEU A 151 1.64 28.63 -6.66
C LEU A 151 2.66 27.55 -7.09
N VAL A 152 2.20 26.42 -7.65
CA VAL A 152 3.07 25.34 -8.10
C VAL A 152 3.84 25.72 -9.37
N THR A 153 3.20 26.41 -10.33
CA THR A 153 3.94 26.94 -11.49
C THR A 153 4.96 28.00 -11.06
N ALA A 154 4.67 28.83 -10.05
CA ALA A 154 5.63 29.81 -9.54
C ALA A 154 6.86 29.15 -8.88
N ILE A 155 6.70 28.02 -8.17
CA ILE A 155 7.81 27.29 -7.53
C ILE A 155 8.67 26.54 -8.55
N VAL A 156 8.08 25.98 -9.61
CA VAL A 156 8.81 25.24 -10.66
C VAL A 156 9.46 26.16 -11.70
N SER A 157 9.05 27.44 -11.73
CA SER A 157 9.62 28.46 -12.62
C SER A 157 10.72 29.31 -11.96
N CYS A 158 11.13 28.98 -10.74
CA CYS A 158 12.31 29.53 -10.05
C CYS A 158 13.43 28.49 -10.04
#